data_AF-A0A355U6G0-F1
#
_entry.id   AF-A0A355U6G0-F1
#
_cell.length_a   1.000
_cell.length_b   1.000
_cell.length_c   1.000
_cell.angle_alpha   90.00
_cell.angle_beta   90.00
_cell.angle_gamma   90.00
#
_symmetry.space_group_name_H-M   'P 1'
#
loop_
_entity.id
_entity.type
_entity.pdbx_description
1 polymer ?
#
loop_
_entity_poly.entity_id
_entity_poly.type
_entity_poly.pdbx_seq_one_letter_code
_entity_poly.pdbx_strand_id
1 'polypeptide(L)'
;DSLIKLSTEQVRVNVIHKAVGAISESDVILAEASDAVIIGFQVRPSTDARKLADEQGIEIRLYSVIYDAINDVKDGIEGMLEPIKKEEITGTAEV
;
A
#
# COMPACT_ATOMS: atom_id res chain seq x y z
N ASP A 1 1.87 4.63 15.61
CA ASP A 1 0.88 3.81 16.33
C ASP A 1 -0.47 3.61 15.64
N SER A 2 -1.05 4.58 14.94
CA SER A 2 -2.39 4.39 14.34
C SER A 2 -2.44 3.42 13.15
N LEU A 3 -1.36 3.28 12.35
CA LEU A 3 -1.32 2.37 11.20
C LEU A 3 -1.26 0.88 11.60
N ILE A 4 -0.58 0.55 12.70
CA ILE A 4 -0.46 -0.85 13.18
C ILE A 4 -1.82 -1.40 13.62
N LYS A 5 -2.72 -0.53 14.11
CA LYS A 5 -4.08 -0.88 14.55
C LYS A 5 -5.04 -1.24 13.41
N LEU A 6 -4.66 -1.00 12.15
CA LEU A 6 -5.45 -1.40 10.97
C LEU A 6 -5.13 -2.81 10.49
N SER A 7 -4.16 -3.49 11.10
CA SER A 7 -3.82 -4.88 10.75
C SER A 7 -5.00 -5.79 11.08
N THR A 8 -5.59 -6.42 10.08
CA THR A 8 -6.55 -7.52 10.23
C THR A 8 -5.79 -8.85 10.22
N GLU A 9 -6.39 -9.94 10.74
CA GLU A 9 -5.72 -11.27 10.76
C GLU A 9 -5.30 -11.77 9.37
N GLN A 10 -5.89 -11.23 8.31
CA GLN A 10 -5.68 -11.63 6.92
C GLN A 10 -4.56 -10.84 6.21
N VAL A 11 -4.30 -9.57 6.60
CA VAL A 11 -3.23 -8.75 6.01
C VAL A 11 -2.49 -7.94 7.07
N ARG A 12 -1.17 -8.14 7.14
CA ARG A 12 -0.28 -7.44 8.08
C ARG A 12 0.44 -6.29 7.40
N VAL A 13 0.23 -5.08 7.90
CA VAL A 13 0.99 -3.90 7.48
C VAL A 13 2.30 -3.86 8.25
N ASN A 14 3.43 -3.93 7.55
CA ASN A 14 4.76 -3.82 8.16
C ASN A 14 5.43 -2.50 7.74
N VAL A 15 5.92 -1.74 8.71
CA VAL A 15 6.65 -0.49 8.44
C VAL A 15 8.14 -0.80 8.46
N ILE A 16 8.74 -0.89 7.27
CA ILE A 16 10.15 -1.27 7.08
C ILE A 16 11.07 -0.13 7.53
N HIS A 17 10.74 1.10 7.16
CA HIS A 17 11.51 2.28 7.51
C HIS A 17 10.58 3.46 7.82
N LYS A 18 10.94 4.23 8.85
CA LYS A 18 10.20 5.43 9.25
C LYS A 18 11.19 6.57 9.46
N ALA A 19 11.19 7.51 8.53
CA ALA A 19 11.96 8.73 8.60
C ALA A 19 11.06 9.98 8.64
N VAL A 20 11.63 11.11 9.06
CA VAL A 20 10.98 12.43 8.98
C VAL A 20 11.80 13.26 7.99
N GLY A 21 11.14 13.81 6.97
CA GLY A 21 11.80 14.63 5.95
C GLY A 21 11.29 14.34 4.54
N ALA A 22 11.92 14.96 3.56
CA ALA A 22 11.66 14.68 2.15
C ALA A 22 12.06 13.24 1.80
N ILE A 23 11.36 12.63 0.85
CA ILE A 23 11.68 11.28 0.36
C ILE A 23 12.94 11.37 -0.51
N SER A 24 13.94 10.58 -0.18
CA SER A 24 15.25 10.54 -0.83
C SER A 24 15.40 9.31 -1.74
N GLU A 25 16.46 9.27 -2.54
CA GLU A 25 16.79 8.11 -3.37
C GLU A 25 17.01 6.84 -2.53
N SER A 26 17.63 6.98 -1.35
CA SER A 26 17.86 5.86 -0.44
C SER A 26 16.57 5.19 0.01
N ASP A 27 15.50 5.97 0.21
CA ASP A 27 14.18 5.44 0.57
C ASP A 27 13.58 4.64 -0.59
N VAL A 28 13.80 5.09 -1.83
CA VAL A 28 13.36 4.42 -3.07
C VAL A 28 14.11 3.10 -3.28
N ILE A 29 15.43 3.10 -3.09
CA ILE A 29 16.26 1.89 -3.19
C ILE A 29 15.84 0.86 -2.13
N LEU A 30 15.56 1.31 -0.91
CA LEU A 30 15.09 0.42 0.15
C LEU A 30 13.72 -0.19 -0.17
N ALA A 31 12.82 0.61 -0.74
CA ALA A 31 11.51 0.18 -1.17
C ALA A 31 11.60 -0.84 -2.32
N GLU A 32 12.48 -0.61 -3.28
CA GLU A 32 12.76 -1.54 -4.39
C GLU A 32 13.33 -2.88 -3.90
N ALA A 33 14.34 -2.84 -3.03
CA ALA A 33 14.92 -4.05 -2.45
C ALA A 33 13.94 -4.87 -1.61
N SER A 34 12.86 -4.25 -1.13
CA SER A 34 11.87 -4.88 -0.23
C SER A 34 10.49 -5.09 -0.85
N ASP A 35 10.34 -4.80 -2.15
CA ASP A 35 9.05 -4.79 -2.86
C ASP A 35 7.94 -4.06 -2.07
N ALA A 36 8.26 -2.81 -1.68
CA ALA A 36 7.42 -2.01 -0.80
C ALA A 36 6.93 -0.71 -1.47
N VAL A 37 5.77 -0.25 -1.02
CA VAL A 37 5.17 1.03 -1.45
C VAL A 37 5.62 2.15 -0.51
N ILE A 38 5.92 3.34 -1.06
CA ILE A 38 6.31 4.51 -0.25
C ILE A 38 5.10 5.38 0.04
N ILE A 39 4.87 5.68 1.31
CA ILE A 39 3.79 6.58 1.77
C ILE A 39 4.42 7.84 2.40
N GLY A 40 4.18 8.99 1.78
CA GLY A 40 4.61 10.30 2.27
C GLY A 40 3.45 11.11 2.84
N PHE A 41 3.56 11.59 4.09
CA PHE A 41 2.56 12.48 4.70
C PHE A 41 3.10 13.91 4.83
N GLN A 42 2.44 14.89 4.19
CA GLN A 42 2.86 16.30 4.14
C GLN A 42 4.33 16.50 3.74
N VAL A 43 4.88 15.60 2.92
CA VAL A 43 6.24 15.65 2.40
C VAL A 43 6.23 15.59 0.88
N ARG A 44 7.33 16.02 0.27
CA ARG A 44 7.54 15.91 -1.17
C ARG A 44 8.82 15.10 -1.43
N PRO A 45 8.82 14.24 -2.45
CA PRO A 45 10.05 13.57 -2.88
C PRO A 45 11.01 14.57 -3.50
N SER A 46 12.31 14.31 -3.38
CA SER A 46 13.30 15.01 -4.17
C SER A 46 13.11 14.69 -5.66
N THR A 47 13.60 15.57 -6.53
CA THR A 47 13.52 15.38 -7.99
C THR A 47 14.13 14.05 -8.42
N ASP A 48 15.25 13.68 -7.81
CA ASP A 48 15.99 12.49 -8.19
C ASP A 48 15.32 11.22 -7.63
N ALA A 49 14.77 11.27 -6.40
CA ALA A 49 13.96 10.17 -5.85
C ALA A 49 12.74 9.88 -6.73
N ARG A 50 12.07 10.92 -7.25
CA ARG A 50 10.91 10.73 -8.13
C ARG A 50 11.30 10.05 -9.44
N LYS A 51 12.39 10.49 -10.07
CA LYS A 51 12.88 9.86 -11.30
C LYS A 51 13.25 8.40 -11.08
N LEU A 52 13.97 8.13 -9.98
CA LEU A 52 14.39 6.77 -9.65
C LEU A 52 13.18 5.88 -9.39
N ALA A 53 12.14 6.38 -8.72
CA ALA A 53 10.92 5.64 -8.48
C ALA A 53 10.17 5.33 -9.80
N ASP A 54 10.09 6.30 -10.71
CA ASP A 54 9.50 6.08 -12.04
C ASP A 54 10.29 5.05 -12.86
N GLU A 55 11.63 5.05 -12.78
CA GLU A 55 12.51 4.09 -13.47
C GLU A 55 12.41 2.67 -12.90
N GLN A 56 12.33 2.54 -11.58
CA GLN A 56 12.26 1.27 -10.87
C GLN A 56 10.83 0.73 -10.71
N GLY A 57 9.82 1.50 -11.14
CA GLY A 57 8.41 1.14 -10.98
C GLY A 57 7.93 1.17 -9.53
N ILE A 58 8.57 1.96 -8.67
CA ILE A 58 8.20 2.11 -7.27
C ILE A 58 7.08 3.12 -7.12
N GLU A 59 5.99 2.71 -6.48
CA GLU A 59 4.85 3.57 -6.27
C GLU A 59 5.07 4.49 -5.05
N ILE A 60 5.04 5.80 -5.30
CA ILE A 60 5.10 6.84 -4.25
C ILE A 60 3.71 7.46 -4.10
N ARG A 61 3.06 7.23 -2.96
CA ARG A 61 1.77 7.83 -2.63
C ARG A 61 1.95 8.98 -1.64
N LEU A 62 1.44 10.16 -2.00
CA LEU A 62 1.57 11.38 -1.21
C LEU A 62 0.21 11.79 -0.65
N TYR A 63 0.16 11.95 0.66
CA TYR A 63 -1.05 12.31 1.39
C TYR A 63 -0.87 13.63 2.14
N SER A 64 -1.91 14.44 2.11
CA SER A 64 -2.01 15.64 2.95
C SER A 64 -2.91 15.42 4.17
N VAL A 65 -3.73 14.36 4.16
CA VAL A 65 -4.65 14.00 5.24
C VAL A 65 -4.39 12.54 5.65
N ILE A 66 -4.22 12.29 6.95
CA ILE A 66 -3.77 10.99 7.45
C ILE A 66 -4.85 9.91 7.30
N TYR A 67 -6.13 10.30 7.33
CA TYR A 67 -7.24 9.39 7.12
C TYR A 67 -7.30 8.85 5.69
N ASP A 68 -6.93 9.68 4.70
CA ASP A 68 -6.89 9.25 3.30
C ASP A 68 -5.80 8.20 3.10
N ALA A 69 -4.62 8.39 3.71
CA ALA A 69 -3.54 7.40 3.70
C ALA A 69 -3.97 6.07 4.33
N ILE A 70 -4.72 6.14 5.43
CA ILE A 70 -5.24 4.97 6.13
C ILE A 70 -6.27 4.22 5.27
N ASN A 71 -7.21 4.95 4.67
CA ASN A 71 -8.25 4.36 3.83
C ASN A 71 -7.65 3.72 2.58
N ASP A 72 -6.70 4.39 1.93
CA ASP A 72 -6.06 3.87 0.72
C ASP A 72 -5.25 2.60 0.99
N VAL A 73 -4.57 2.52 2.15
CA VAL A 73 -3.94 1.26 2.59
C VAL A 73 -5.00 0.18 2.83
N LYS A 74 -6.14 0.53 3.44
CA LYS A 74 -7.25 -0.41 3.69
C LYS A 74 -7.88 -0.90 2.38
N ASP A 75 -8.08 -0.02 1.41
CA ASP A 75 -8.64 -0.36 0.10
C ASP A 75 -7.66 -1.21 -0.72
N GLY A 76 -6.36 -0.92 -0.62
CA GLY A 76 -5.31 -1.76 -1.20
C GLY A 76 -5.31 -3.18 -0.61
N ILE A 77 -5.50 -3.29 0.71
CA ILE A 77 -5.67 -4.57 1.41
C ILE A 77 -6.91 -5.30 0.93
N GLU A 78 -8.04 -4.60 0.79
CA GLU A 78 -9.31 -5.19 0.31
C GLU A 78 -9.22 -5.62 -1.16
N GLY A 79 -8.46 -4.91 -1.99
CA GLY A 79 -8.18 -5.30 -3.38
C GLY A 79 -7.29 -6.54 -3.51
N MET A 80 -6.49 -6.85 -2.49
CA MET A 80 -5.70 -8.10 -2.44
C MET A 80 -6.51 -9.30 -1.90
N LEU A 81 -7.71 -9.08 -1.34
CA LEU A 81 -8.57 -10.16 -0.89
C LEU A 81 -9.20 -10.86 -2.11
N GLU A 82 -9.02 -12.17 -2.22
CA GLU A 82 -9.72 -12.95 -3.23
C GLU A 82 -11.24 -12.81 -3.05
N PRO A 83 -11.99 -12.50 -4.12
CA PRO A 83 -13.44 -12.40 -4.02
C PRO A 83 -14.03 -13.74 -3.60
N ILE A 84 -14.86 -13.73 -2.56
CA ILE A 84 -15.52 -14.94 -2.07
C ILE A 84 -16.52 -15.39 -3.15
N LYS A 85 -16.15 -16.42 -3.92
CA LYS A 85 -17.06 -17.07 -4.86
C LYS A 85 -18.10 -17.87 -4.07
N LYS A 86 -19.33 -17.37 -4.00
CA LYS A 86 -20.48 -18.17 -3.58
C LYS A 86 -21.07 -18.86 -4.81
N GLU A 87 -20.97 -20.18 -4.87
CA GLU A 87 -21.79 -20.97 -5.77
C GLU A 87 -23.23 -21.02 -5.21
N GLU A 88 -24.15 -20.33 -5.88
CA GLU A 88 -25.58 -20.56 -5.68
C GLU A 88 -26.05 -21.67 -6.63
N ILE A 89 -26.55 -22.76 -6.06
CA ILE A 89 -27.21 -23.83 -6.82
C ILE A 89 -28.56 -23.27 -7.29
N THR A 90 -28.64 -22.88 -8.57
CA THR A 90 -29.82 -22.22 -9.16
C THR A 90 -30.95 -23.17 -9.56
N GLY A 91 -30.78 -24.48 -9.38
CA GLY A 91 -31.87 -25.44 -9.55
C GLY A 91 -31.39 -26.88 -9.66
N THR A 92 -32.21 -27.80 -9.17
CA THR A 92 -32.08 -29.24 -9.41
C THR A 92 -33.11 -29.64 -10.46
N ALA A 93 -32.66 -30.31 -11.52
CA ALA A 93 -33.53 -30.88 -12.54
C ALA A 93 -33.58 -32.40 -12.33
N GLU A 94 -34.80 -32.94 -12.26
CA GLU A 94 -35.08 -34.38 -12.11
C GLU A 94 -35.56 -34.92 -13.47
N VAL A 95 -35.09 -36.12 -13.86
CA VAL A 95 -35.30 -36.74 -15.18
C VAL A 95 -36.44 -37.74 -15.15
#